data_AF-H3CFV8-F1
#
_entry.id   AF-H3CFV8-F1
#
_cell.length_a   1.000
_cell.length_b   1.000
_cell.length_c   1.000
_cell.angle_alpha   90.00
_cell.angle_beta   90.00
_cell.angle_gamma   90.00
#
_symmetry.space_group_name_H-M   'P 1'
#
loop_
_entity.id
_entity.type
_entity.pdbx_description
1 polymer ?
#
loop_
_entity_poly.entity_id
_entity_poly.type
_entity_poly.pdbx_seq_one_letter_code
_entity_poly.pdbx_strand_id
1 'polypeptide(L)'
;SRNLKLTESPVSSCVSLKSDRSKERPPELSDEAGPSHPKSLVSPGGSTTDVSMSSSVPATEPALLTRLIRQRHKISLKRRCERVTEGTNEAGSGTLLKKIYTELYITEGQSEEVNTQHEVRQLERTSKKSLQDTPIRCQDIFKAFSEQQKTIRVVLTNGVAGVGKTFSVQKFSLDWAEGLENQDLSLVLVLSFRELNLVRDEQLSLLTLLHGFHPTLQKIRAEDLTVCKLLLIFDGLDESRLSLDFSNKQVISDVTEVSSVNVLLVNLIQGNLLPSALIWI
;
A
#
# COMPACT_ATOMS: atom_id res chain seq x y z
N SER A 1 14.76 36.61 27.04
CA SER A 1 13.48 37.28 27.33
C SER A 1 12.34 36.41 26.86
N ARG A 2 11.55 35.91 27.82
CA ARG A 2 10.31 35.14 27.58
C ARG A 2 9.25 36.07 26.99
N ASN A 3 8.45 35.58 26.06
CA ASN A 3 7.03 35.94 25.97
C ASN A 3 6.27 34.86 25.18
N LEU A 4 5.56 34.04 25.95
CA LEU A 4 4.44 33.22 25.52
C LEU A 4 3.23 34.14 25.30
N LYS A 5 2.44 33.89 24.26
CA LYS A 5 1.06 34.39 24.19
C LYS A 5 0.15 33.27 23.68
N LEU A 6 -0.62 32.73 24.62
CA LEU A 6 -1.82 31.93 24.43
C LEU A 6 -2.99 32.87 24.15
N THR A 7 -3.84 32.52 23.19
CA THR A 7 -5.24 33.00 23.03
C THR A 7 -5.98 31.88 22.30
N GLU A 8 -6.68 31.02 23.04
CA GLU A 8 -8.13 31.06 23.32
C GLU A 8 -9.03 30.79 22.10
N SER A 9 -9.67 29.62 22.18
CA SER A 9 -10.84 29.15 21.44
C SER A 9 -12.12 29.94 21.78
N PRO A 10 -13.10 30.04 20.89
CA PRO A 10 -14.49 30.18 21.29
C PRO A 10 -15.25 28.85 21.19
N VAL A 11 -16.04 28.63 22.23
CA VAL A 11 -16.97 27.53 22.45
C VAL A 11 -18.23 27.69 21.58
N SER A 12 -18.78 26.52 21.24
CA SER A 12 -20.17 26.20 20.87
C SER A 12 -21.26 27.23 21.24
N SER A 13 -22.17 27.47 20.29
CA SER A 13 -23.52 27.98 20.59
C SER A 13 -24.59 27.14 19.86
N CYS A 14 -25.40 26.43 20.64
CA CYS A 14 -26.61 25.72 20.23
C CYS A 14 -27.83 26.66 20.28
N VAL A 15 -28.65 26.73 19.22
CA VAL A 15 -30.10 27.07 19.22
C VAL A 15 -30.69 26.56 17.87
N SER A 16 -31.39 25.42 17.76
CA SER A 16 -32.82 25.10 18.03
C SER A 16 -33.86 25.48 16.93
N LEU A 17 -34.56 24.43 16.46
CA LEU A 17 -36.01 24.27 16.17
C LEU A 17 -36.69 24.81 14.88
N LYS A 18 -37.27 23.86 14.10
CA LYS A 18 -38.62 23.81 13.45
C LYS A 18 -38.74 22.47 12.66
N SER A 19 -39.53 21.45 13.08
CA SER A 19 -40.98 21.16 12.82
C SER A 19 -41.34 21.11 11.30
N ASP A 20 -42.10 20.17 10.70
CA ASP A 20 -43.13 19.23 11.17
C ASP A 20 -43.52 18.19 10.08
N ARG A 21 -44.10 17.06 10.51
CA ARG A 21 -45.17 16.20 9.89
C ARG A 21 -45.06 15.67 8.44
N SER A 22 -45.14 14.34 8.29
CA SER A 22 -46.40 13.69 7.88
C SER A 22 -46.37 12.16 8.14
N LYS A 23 -47.53 11.62 8.51
CA LYS A 23 -47.83 10.23 8.87
C LYS A 23 -48.22 9.44 7.63
N GLU A 24 -47.89 8.14 7.57
CA GLU A 24 -48.85 7.04 7.31
C GLU A 24 -48.17 5.65 7.17
N ARG A 25 -48.75 4.66 7.85
CA ARG A 25 -48.72 3.20 7.63
C ARG A 25 -50.01 2.66 8.28
N PRO A 26 -50.47 1.42 8.00
CA PRO A 26 -50.57 0.67 6.74
C PRO A 26 -52.03 0.14 6.60
N PRO A 27 -52.29 -0.91 5.79
CA PRO A 27 -53.12 -1.98 6.35
C PRO A 27 -52.56 -3.40 6.12
N GLU A 28 -52.71 -4.21 7.17
CA GLU A 28 -52.65 -5.68 7.19
C GLU A 28 -53.95 -6.29 6.64
N LEU A 29 -53.87 -7.47 6.02
CA LEU A 29 -54.90 -8.51 6.12
C LEU A 29 -54.26 -9.91 6.01
N SER A 30 -54.53 -10.72 7.05
CA SER A 30 -54.37 -12.17 7.23
C SER A 30 -55.36 -12.96 6.34
N ASP A 31 -55.48 -14.30 6.24
CA ASP A 31 -55.23 -15.47 7.09
C ASP A 31 -55.25 -16.77 6.23
N GLU A 32 -54.60 -17.83 6.74
CA GLU A 32 -54.90 -19.30 6.65
C GLU A 32 -55.07 -20.01 5.28
N ALA A 33 -54.99 -21.35 5.10
CA ALA A 33 -54.44 -22.54 5.78
C ALA A 33 -54.55 -23.71 4.74
N GLY A 34 -53.81 -24.81 4.91
CA GLY A 34 -53.77 -25.98 3.98
C GLY A 34 -55.09 -26.77 3.86
N PRO A 35 -55.14 -27.95 3.17
CA PRO A 35 -54.38 -29.12 3.63
C PRO A 35 -53.98 -30.22 2.59
N SER A 36 -53.03 -31.07 3.03
CA SER A 36 -52.89 -32.56 2.88
C SER A 36 -52.99 -33.33 1.54
N HIS A 37 -51.95 -34.15 1.32
CA HIS A 37 -51.81 -35.33 0.42
C HIS A 37 -52.86 -36.45 0.62
N PRO A 38 -52.97 -37.47 -0.29
CA PRO A 38 -52.16 -38.70 -0.17
C PRO A 38 -51.75 -39.42 -1.49
N LYS A 39 -50.60 -40.15 -1.42
CA LYS A 39 -50.23 -41.48 -2.01
C LYS A 39 -50.43 -41.71 -3.53
N SER A 40 -49.67 -42.50 -4.29
CA SER A 40 -48.41 -43.28 -4.28
C SER A 40 -48.43 -44.01 -5.64
N LEU A 41 -47.29 -44.30 -6.29
CA LEU A 41 -47.01 -45.55 -7.04
C LEU A 41 -45.78 -45.39 -7.97
N VAL A 42 -44.69 -46.07 -7.58
CA VAL A 42 -43.81 -46.95 -8.39
C VAL A 42 -43.06 -46.38 -9.63
N SER A 43 -41.71 -46.40 -9.49
CA SER A 43 -40.60 -46.23 -10.44
C SER A 43 -40.56 -47.31 -11.58
N PRO A 44 -39.58 -47.41 -12.52
CA PRO A 44 -38.26 -46.74 -12.58
C PRO A 44 -37.73 -46.32 -13.98
N GLY A 45 -36.65 -45.52 -14.00
CA GLY A 45 -35.74 -45.48 -15.15
C GLY A 45 -34.86 -44.23 -15.26
N GLY A 46 -33.55 -44.38 -14.99
CA GLY A 46 -32.53 -43.82 -15.88
C GLY A 46 -31.85 -42.48 -15.53
N SER A 47 -30.54 -42.62 -15.30
CA SER A 47 -29.45 -41.69 -15.64
C SER A 47 -28.97 -40.66 -14.61
N THR A 48 -27.71 -40.87 -14.29
CA THR A 48 -26.73 -40.12 -13.51
C THR A 48 -26.47 -38.73 -14.06
N THR A 49 -26.53 -37.71 -13.21
CA THR A 49 -25.71 -36.50 -13.36
C THR A 49 -25.20 -36.09 -11.98
N ASP A 50 -23.91 -36.30 -11.77
CA ASP A 50 -23.16 -35.83 -10.62
C ASP A 50 -23.13 -34.30 -10.61
N VAL A 51 -23.95 -33.68 -9.75
CA VAL A 51 -23.74 -32.29 -9.37
C VAL A 51 -22.72 -32.29 -8.23
N SER A 52 -21.46 -32.15 -8.61
CA SER A 52 -20.36 -31.86 -7.68
C SER A 52 -20.63 -30.51 -7.01
N MET A 53 -21.20 -30.54 -5.82
CA MET A 53 -21.22 -29.38 -4.94
C MET A 53 -19.78 -29.07 -4.53
N SER A 54 -19.23 -27.98 -5.06
CA SER A 54 -18.02 -27.39 -4.53
C SER A 54 -18.26 -26.99 -3.07
N SER A 55 -17.73 -27.78 -2.14
CA SER A 55 -17.73 -27.44 -0.72
C SER A 55 -16.85 -26.21 -0.55
N SER A 56 -17.46 -25.04 -0.46
CA SER A 56 -16.76 -23.86 0.06
C SER A 56 -16.51 -24.12 1.54
N VAL A 57 -15.25 -24.39 1.87
CA VAL A 57 -14.80 -24.44 3.27
C VAL A 57 -15.11 -23.06 3.88
N PRO A 58 -15.88 -22.97 4.97
CA PRO A 58 -16.13 -21.69 5.62
C PRO A 58 -14.79 -21.12 6.08
N ALA A 59 -14.44 -19.93 5.58
CA ALA A 59 -13.21 -19.26 5.97
C ALA A 59 -13.20 -19.05 7.49
N THR A 60 -12.14 -19.51 8.16
CA THR A 60 -11.95 -19.33 9.60
C THR A 60 -12.00 -17.84 9.95
N GLU A 61 -12.57 -17.45 11.10
CA GLU A 61 -12.69 -16.04 11.51
C GLU A 61 -11.41 -15.20 11.34
N PRO A 62 -10.20 -15.71 11.67
CA PRO A 62 -8.95 -14.96 11.45
C PRO A 62 -8.70 -14.61 9.98
N ALA A 63 -9.00 -15.52 9.05
CA ALA A 63 -8.82 -15.29 7.62
C ALA A 63 -9.78 -14.21 7.09
N LEU A 64 -11.00 -14.14 7.62
CA LEU A 64 -11.96 -13.09 7.29
C LEU A 64 -11.49 -11.73 7.80
N LEU A 65 -10.95 -11.67 9.03
CA LEU A 65 -10.42 -10.43 9.60
C LEU A 65 -9.25 -9.89 8.78
N THR A 66 -8.26 -10.72 8.46
CA THR A 66 -7.10 -10.33 7.64
C THR A 66 -7.54 -9.84 6.26
N ARG A 67 -8.53 -10.50 5.65
CA ARG A 67 -9.13 -10.05 4.39
C ARG A 67 -9.78 -8.68 4.52
N LEU A 68 -10.54 -8.42 5.58
CA LEU A 68 -11.19 -7.13 5.83
C LEU A 68 -10.16 -6.01 6.06
N ILE A 69 -9.11 -6.27 6.84
CA ILE A 69 -8.00 -5.33 7.07
C ILE A 69 -7.35 -4.95 5.74
N ARG A 70 -7.02 -5.94 4.91
CA ARG A 70 -6.43 -5.72 3.58
C ARG A 70 -7.34 -4.85 2.69
N GLN A 71 -8.65 -5.13 2.67
CA GLN A 71 -9.59 -4.32 1.87
C GLN A 71 -9.69 -2.88 2.37
N ARG A 72 -9.75 -2.67 3.68
CA ARG A 72 -9.75 -1.32 4.27
C ARG A 72 -8.46 -0.57 3.92
N HIS A 73 -7.33 -1.27 3.96
CA HIS A 73 -6.04 -0.70 3.59
C HIS A 73 -6.00 -0.28 2.11
N LYS A 74 -6.47 -1.14 1.19
CA LYS A 74 -6.60 -0.78 -0.23
C LYS A 74 -7.47 0.45 -0.45
N ILE A 75 -8.63 0.53 0.21
CA ILE A 75 -9.50 1.73 0.12
C ILE A 75 -8.77 2.98 0.62
N SER A 76 -8.05 2.88 1.73
CA SER A 76 -7.27 4.00 2.27
C SER A 76 -6.15 4.42 1.33
N LEU A 77 -5.40 3.48 0.77
CA LEU A 77 -4.29 3.76 -0.14
C LEU A 77 -4.80 4.35 -1.45
N LYS A 78 -5.89 3.81 -2.00
CA LYS A 78 -6.58 4.39 -3.16
C LYS A 78 -6.90 5.86 -2.94
N ARG A 79 -7.55 6.20 -1.82
CA ARG A 79 -7.90 7.61 -1.50
C ARG A 79 -6.68 8.52 -1.40
N ARG A 80 -5.55 8.02 -0.90
CA ARG A 80 -4.30 8.79 -0.79
C ARG A 80 -3.63 9.03 -2.16
N CYS A 81 -3.79 8.10 -3.10
CA CYS A 81 -3.07 8.12 -4.38
C CYS A 81 -3.94 8.50 -5.59
N GLU A 82 -5.27 8.53 -5.47
CA GLU A 82 -6.17 8.75 -6.60
C GLU A 82 -6.15 10.17 -7.17
N ARG A 83 -5.75 11.16 -6.35
CA ARG A 83 -5.79 12.58 -6.69
C ARG A 83 -4.48 13.27 -6.36
N VAL A 84 -4.10 14.18 -7.24
CA VAL A 84 -2.95 15.08 -7.05
C VAL A 84 -3.39 16.53 -7.17
N THR A 85 -2.76 17.42 -6.41
CA THR A 85 -3.04 18.86 -6.43
C THR A 85 -2.08 19.56 -7.37
N GLU A 86 -2.61 20.33 -8.31
CA GLU A 86 -1.83 21.17 -9.23
C GLU A 86 -1.89 22.63 -8.74
N GLY A 87 -0.77 23.17 -8.25
CA GLY A 87 -0.65 24.57 -7.83
C GLY A 87 -1.36 24.95 -6.52
N THR A 88 -1.35 26.24 -6.20
CA THR A 88 -1.87 26.87 -4.95
C THR A 88 -3.39 27.13 -4.95
N ASN A 89 -4.17 26.51 -5.84
CA ASN A 89 -5.60 26.79 -5.91
C ASN A 89 -6.37 26.04 -4.80
N GLU A 90 -6.92 26.83 -3.87
CA GLU A 90 -7.65 26.44 -2.66
C GLU A 90 -9.05 25.79 -2.91
N ALA A 91 -9.24 25.06 -4.01
CA ALA A 91 -10.54 24.47 -4.33
C ALA A 91 -10.49 22.94 -4.48
N GLY A 92 -10.24 22.26 -3.36
CA GLY A 92 -10.93 21.03 -2.89
C GLY A 92 -11.06 19.76 -3.77
N SER A 93 -10.69 19.74 -5.04
CA SER A 93 -10.82 18.57 -5.91
C SER A 93 -9.56 18.43 -6.77
N GLY A 94 -8.51 17.82 -6.21
CA GLY A 94 -7.31 17.47 -6.97
C GLY A 94 -7.63 16.68 -8.24
N THR A 95 -6.77 16.78 -9.25
CA THR A 95 -6.91 16.09 -10.53
C THR A 95 -6.71 14.59 -10.34
N LEU A 96 -7.52 13.77 -11.03
CA LEU A 96 -7.36 12.32 -10.97
C LEU A 96 -6.02 11.93 -11.60
N LEU A 97 -5.17 11.24 -10.83
CA LEU A 97 -3.82 10.85 -11.26
C LEU A 97 -3.88 10.09 -12.60
N LYS A 98 -4.80 9.15 -12.73
CA LYS A 98 -5.01 8.36 -13.96
C LYS A 98 -5.27 9.17 -15.22
N LYS A 99 -5.84 10.38 -15.11
CA LYS A 99 -6.15 11.22 -16.28
C LYS A 99 -4.92 11.92 -16.84
N ILE A 100 -3.88 12.08 -16.02
CA ILE A 100 -2.70 12.88 -16.35
C ILE A 100 -1.41 12.08 -16.30
N TYR A 101 -1.46 10.83 -15.81
CA TYR A 101 -0.28 10.00 -15.66
C TYR A 101 0.29 9.64 -17.05
N THR A 102 1.57 9.94 -17.21
CA THR A 102 2.39 9.45 -18.32
C THR A 102 3.39 8.45 -17.78
N GLU A 103 3.50 7.29 -18.43
CA GLU A 103 4.43 6.25 -17.99
C GLU A 103 5.88 6.72 -18.12
N LEU A 104 6.66 6.53 -17.06
CA LEU A 104 8.07 6.87 -17.08
C LEU A 104 8.86 5.81 -17.84
N TYR A 105 9.85 6.28 -18.60
CA TYR A 105 10.84 5.41 -19.21
C TYR A 105 11.90 5.05 -18.15
N ILE A 106 11.76 3.86 -17.57
CA ILE A 106 12.67 3.34 -16.54
C ILE A 106 13.61 2.34 -17.20
N THR A 107 14.90 2.39 -16.89
CA THR A 107 15.90 1.41 -17.33
C THR A 107 16.70 0.91 -16.13
N GLU A 108 17.38 -0.23 -16.29
CA GLU A 108 18.28 -0.75 -15.26
C GLU A 108 19.50 0.19 -15.16
N GLY A 109 19.75 0.70 -13.95
CA GLY A 109 20.93 1.53 -13.70
C GLY A 109 22.21 0.70 -13.78
N GLN A 110 23.20 1.15 -14.54
CA GLN A 110 24.54 0.57 -14.47
C GLN A 110 25.19 0.96 -13.14
N SER A 111 25.80 0.00 -12.45
CA SER A 111 26.63 0.25 -11.28
C SER A 111 27.89 1.01 -11.72
N GLU A 112 27.80 2.33 -11.83
CA GLU A 112 28.97 3.19 -11.98
C GLU A 112 29.11 4.09 -10.75
N GLU A 113 30.28 4.00 -10.11
CA GLU A 113 30.74 4.90 -9.08
C GLU A 113 30.53 6.35 -9.50
N VAL A 114 29.57 7.01 -8.85
CA VAL A 114 29.43 8.47 -8.68
C VAL A 114 30.10 9.30 -9.78
N ASN A 115 29.57 9.28 -11.00
CA ASN A 115 29.95 10.27 -12.00
C ASN A 115 29.13 11.54 -11.77
N THR A 116 29.73 12.46 -11.02
CA THR A 116 29.22 13.79 -10.74
C THR A 116 28.94 14.60 -12.01
N GLN A 117 27.72 15.14 -12.08
CA GLN A 117 27.34 16.36 -12.81
C GLN A 117 27.59 16.39 -14.32
N HIS A 118 26.63 15.86 -15.08
CA HIS A 118 25.99 16.47 -16.26
C HIS A 118 25.42 15.37 -17.17
N GLU A 119 24.17 15.01 -16.95
CA GLU A 119 23.46 14.01 -17.78
C GLU A 119 23.20 14.49 -19.23
N VAL A 120 23.38 15.79 -19.51
CA VAL A 120 23.04 16.40 -20.82
C VAL A 120 24.09 16.16 -21.91
N ARG A 121 25.28 15.60 -21.62
CA ARG A 121 26.36 15.43 -22.63
C ARG A 121 26.82 14.01 -22.90
N GLN A 122 26.25 12.99 -22.25
CA GLN A 122 26.78 11.61 -22.37
C GLN A 122 26.07 10.72 -23.39
N LEU A 123 24.98 11.18 -24.02
CA LEU A 123 24.32 10.41 -25.09
C LEU A 123 25.16 10.25 -26.37
N GLU A 124 26.24 11.03 -26.55
CA GLU A 124 26.99 11.05 -27.83
C GLU A 124 28.35 10.32 -27.80
N ARG A 125 28.87 9.87 -26.66
CA ARG A 125 30.29 9.41 -26.57
C ARG A 125 30.57 7.98 -26.11
N THR A 126 29.56 7.16 -25.84
CA THR A 126 29.76 5.74 -25.48
C THR A 126 28.92 4.79 -26.35
N SER A 127 28.97 4.99 -27.67
CA SER A 127 28.66 3.92 -28.62
C SER A 127 29.81 2.88 -28.60
N LYS A 128 29.71 1.88 -27.70
CA LYS A 128 30.23 0.49 -27.84
C LYS A 128 30.27 -0.26 -26.50
N LYS A 129 29.10 -0.67 -26.02
CA LYS A 129 28.81 -1.98 -25.41
C LYS A 129 27.29 -2.12 -25.39
N SER A 130 26.77 -2.76 -26.44
CA SER A 130 25.37 -3.07 -26.63
C SER A 130 24.90 -4.05 -25.53
N LEU A 131 24.41 -3.52 -24.42
CA LEU A 131 23.31 -4.13 -23.68
C LEU A 131 22.12 -3.20 -23.91
N GLN A 132 21.08 -3.74 -24.51
CA GLN A 132 19.86 -3.03 -24.91
C GLN A 132 19.33 -2.23 -23.70
N ASP A 133 19.14 -0.92 -23.85
CA ASP A 133 18.31 -0.11 -22.94
C ASP A 133 16.88 -0.67 -23.00
N THR A 134 16.65 -1.71 -22.21
CA THR A 134 15.38 -2.42 -22.20
C THR A 134 14.48 -1.69 -21.22
N PRO A 135 13.41 -1.03 -21.70
CA PRO A 135 12.52 -0.33 -20.81
C PRO A 135 11.89 -1.29 -19.80
N ILE A 136 11.90 -0.89 -18.54
CA ILE A 136 11.32 -1.59 -17.41
C ILE A 136 9.98 -0.95 -17.13
N ARG A 137 8.92 -1.77 -17.14
CA ARG A 137 7.61 -1.30 -16.67
C ARG A 137 7.62 -1.20 -15.15
N CYS A 138 6.97 -0.18 -14.60
CA CYS A 138 6.94 0.04 -13.15
C CYS A 138 6.46 -1.18 -12.33
N GLN A 139 5.54 -1.97 -12.89
CA GLN A 139 5.01 -3.20 -12.26
C GLN A 139 6.01 -4.37 -12.27
N ASP A 140 7.07 -4.28 -13.08
CA ASP A 140 8.06 -5.32 -13.31
C ASP A 140 9.40 -5.02 -12.64
N ILE A 141 9.53 -3.94 -11.85
CA ILE A 141 10.80 -3.49 -11.24
C ILE A 141 11.48 -4.52 -10.34
N PHE A 142 10.74 -5.50 -9.81
CA PHE A 142 11.27 -6.60 -8.99
C PHE A 142 11.47 -7.90 -9.78
N LYS A 143 11.12 -7.93 -11.06
CA LYS A 143 11.32 -9.11 -11.90
C LYS A 143 12.76 -9.12 -12.40
N ALA A 144 13.43 -10.24 -12.19
CA ALA A 144 14.77 -10.46 -12.74
C ALA A 144 14.71 -10.54 -14.28
N PHE A 145 15.62 -9.84 -14.96
CA PHE A 145 15.70 -9.83 -16.42
C PHE A 145 16.40 -11.06 -17.03
N SER A 146 17.06 -11.88 -16.20
CA SER A 146 17.66 -13.14 -16.64
C SER A 146 17.37 -14.27 -15.65
N GLU A 147 17.26 -15.49 -16.17
CA GLU A 147 17.03 -16.72 -15.38
C GLU A 147 18.18 -17.04 -14.41
N GLN A 148 19.32 -16.35 -14.52
CA GLN A 148 20.52 -16.53 -13.71
C GLN A 148 20.65 -15.50 -12.57
N GLN A 149 19.80 -14.47 -12.54
CA GLN A 149 19.84 -13.43 -11.51
C GLN A 149 19.15 -13.90 -10.22
N LYS A 150 19.76 -13.56 -9.08
CA LYS A 150 19.16 -13.73 -7.75
C LYS A 150 17.86 -12.91 -7.68
N THR A 151 16.91 -13.34 -6.84
CA THR A 151 15.68 -12.59 -6.59
C THR A 151 15.99 -11.16 -6.17
N ILE A 152 15.43 -10.17 -6.87
CA ILE A 152 15.60 -8.75 -6.55
C ILE A 152 14.73 -8.43 -5.33
N ARG A 153 15.38 -8.10 -4.21
CA ARG A 153 14.69 -7.73 -2.97
C ARG A 153 14.58 -6.22 -2.81
N VAL A 154 15.64 -5.50 -3.13
CA VAL A 154 15.75 -4.04 -2.94
C VAL A 154 15.96 -3.39 -4.29
N VAL A 155 15.15 -2.39 -4.61
CA VAL A 155 15.25 -1.54 -5.80
C VAL A 155 15.46 -0.11 -5.34
N LEU A 156 16.43 0.59 -5.94
CA LEU A 156 16.60 2.03 -5.78
C LEU A 156 16.33 2.70 -7.13
N THR A 157 15.33 3.57 -7.17
CA THR A 157 15.04 4.40 -8.35
C THR A 157 15.72 5.75 -8.24
N ASN A 158 16.69 6.00 -9.12
CA ASN A 158 17.37 7.28 -9.22
C ASN A 158 16.90 8.05 -10.46
N GLY A 159 17.00 9.37 -10.42
CA GLY A 159 16.69 10.25 -11.53
C GLY A 159 16.61 11.70 -11.09
N VAL A 160 16.64 12.63 -12.04
CA VAL A 160 16.60 14.07 -11.76
C VAL A 160 15.34 14.50 -10.99
N ALA A 161 15.45 15.64 -10.30
CA ALA A 161 14.30 16.24 -9.63
C ALA A 161 13.18 16.54 -10.63
N GLY A 162 11.93 16.30 -10.25
CA GLY A 162 10.77 16.54 -11.12
C GLY A 162 10.52 15.50 -12.21
N VAL A 163 11.37 14.48 -12.38
CA VAL A 163 11.16 13.42 -13.40
C VAL A 163 9.92 12.55 -13.15
N GLY A 164 9.32 12.61 -11.96
CA GLY A 164 8.08 11.92 -11.63
C GLY A 164 8.22 10.66 -10.76
N LYS A 165 9.35 10.47 -10.06
CA LYS A 165 9.57 9.31 -9.16
C LYS A 165 8.40 9.08 -8.18
N THR A 166 8.03 10.10 -7.41
CA THR A 166 6.87 10.08 -6.51
C THR A 166 5.55 9.81 -7.24
N PHE A 167 5.37 10.32 -8.46
CA PHE A 167 4.18 10.06 -9.27
C PHE A 167 4.09 8.57 -9.67
N SER A 168 5.21 7.92 -9.98
CA SER A 168 5.25 6.48 -10.24
C SER A 168 4.91 5.64 -9.01
N VAL A 169 5.42 6.02 -7.83
CA VAL A 169 5.04 5.37 -6.54
C VAL A 169 3.53 5.49 -6.30
N GLN A 170 2.96 6.69 -6.50
CA GLN A 170 1.53 6.90 -6.35
C GLN A 170 0.71 6.09 -7.37
N LYS A 171 1.15 6.05 -8.63
CA LYS A 171 0.46 5.29 -9.68
C LYS A 171 0.48 3.79 -9.39
N PHE A 172 1.65 3.24 -9.05
CA PHE A 172 1.81 1.84 -8.67
C PHE A 172 0.88 1.48 -7.50
N SER A 173 0.89 2.32 -6.46
CA SER A 173 0.06 2.12 -5.27
C SER A 173 -1.43 2.16 -5.58
N LEU A 174 -1.85 3.06 -6.47
CA LEU A 174 -3.23 3.19 -6.93
C LEU A 174 -3.68 1.94 -7.72
N ASP A 175 -2.87 1.48 -8.66
CA ASP A 175 -3.19 0.30 -9.48
C ASP A 175 -3.31 -0.96 -8.61
N TRP A 176 -2.38 -1.14 -7.65
CA TRP A 176 -2.46 -2.25 -6.71
C TRP A 176 -3.71 -2.19 -5.84
N ALA A 177 -4.05 -0.99 -5.34
CA ALA A 177 -5.22 -0.77 -4.50
C ALA A 177 -6.54 -1.05 -5.24
N GLU A 178 -6.60 -0.78 -6.54
CA GLU A 178 -7.77 -1.06 -7.38
C GLU A 178 -7.83 -2.48 -7.92
N GLY A 179 -6.78 -3.28 -7.70
CA GLY A 179 -6.76 -4.68 -8.13
C GLY A 179 -6.24 -4.89 -9.54
N LEU A 180 -5.60 -3.89 -10.15
CA LEU A 180 -5.17 -3.93 -11.55
C LEU A 180 -3.86 -4.70 -11.73
N GLU A 181 -2.87 -4.44 -10.87
CA GLU A 181 -1.51 -4.97 -11.01
C GLU A 181 -0.95 -5.45 -9.66
N ASN A 182 0.10 -6.30 -9.70
CA ASN A 182 0.86 -6.78 -8.54
C ASN A 182 0.00 -7.40 -7.40
N GLN A 183 -1.08 -8.10 -7.76
CA GLN A 183 -2.00 -8.74 -6.80
C GLN A 183 -1.43 -9.97 -6.09
N ASP A 184 -0.23 -10.40 -6.47
CA ASP A 184 0.58 -11.35 -5.73
C ASP A 184 1.11 -10.76 -4.40
N LEU A 185 1.19 -9.42 -4.29
CA LEU A 185 1.53 -8.74 -3.04
C LEU A 185 0.34 -8.73 -2.09
N SER A 186 0.59 -9.13 -0.85
CA SER A 186 -0.40 -9.12 0.24
C SER A 186 -0.69 -7.71 0.73
N LEU A 187 0.34 -6.87 0.87
CA LEU A 187 0.25 -5.45 1.22
C LEU A 187 1.31 -4.63 0.49
N VAL A 188 0.95 -3.39 0.14
CA VAL A 188 1.86 -2.34 -0.34
C VAL A 188 1.82 -1.18 0.65
N LEU A 189 2.94 -0.89 1.29
CA LEU A 189 3.07 0.07 2.37
C LEU A 189 3.99 1.20 1.93
N VAL A 190 3.46 2.41 1.84
CA VAL A 190 4.21 3.61 1.42
C VAL A 190 4.53 4.45 2.65
N LEU A 191 5.82 4.64 2.90
CA LEU A 191 6.37 5.47 3.97
C LEU A 191 7.20 6.57 3.32
N SER A 192 6.79 7.83 3.46
CA SER A 192 7.65 8.92 2.99
C SER A 192 8.75 9.23 4.01
N PHE A 193 9.95 9.54 3.56
CA PHE A 193 11.02 10.00 4.45
C PHE A 193 10.63 11.29 5.18
N ARG A 194 9.82 12.15 4.53
CA ARG A 194 9.23 13.32 5.17
C ARG A 194 8.37 12.96 6.39
N GLU A 195 7.52 11.95 6.29
CA GLU A 195 6.71 11.46 7.41
C GLU A 195 7.57 10.75 8.46
N LEU A 196 8.54 9.92 8.05
CA LEU A 196 9.45 9.23 8.96
C LEU A 196 10.28 10.20 9.81
N ASN A 197 10.63 11.37 9.26
CA ASN A 197 11.33 12.43 10.00
C ASN A 197 10.54 12.91 11.23
N LEU A 198 9.21 12.74 11.28
CA LEU A 198 8.38 13.17 12.41
C LEU A 198 8.60 12.29 13.66
N VAL A 199 8.99 11.04 13.46
CA VAL A 199 9.17 10.04 14.53
C VAL A 199 10.64 9.61 14.66
N ARG A 200 11.57 10.33 14.04
CA ARG A 200 13.01 9.98 13.97
C ARG A 200 13.67 9.83 15.34
N ASP A 201 13.18 10.56 16.34
CA ASP A 201 13.72 10.63 17.69
C ASP A 201 12.97 9.67 18.64
N GLU A 202 11.98 8.93 18.12
CA GLU A 202 11.22 7.93 18.88
C GLU A 202 11.89 6.54 18.84
N GLN A 203 11.56 5.74 19.85
CA GLN A 203 11.91 4.32 19.92
C GLN A 203 10.63 3.53 19.66
N LEU A 204 10.58 2.87 18.51
CA LEU A 204 9.40 2.15 18.03
C LEU A 204 9.80 0.77 17.56
N SER A 205 8.85 -0.16 17.54
CA SER A 205 8.99 -1.39 16.77
C SER A 205 8.50 -1.17 15.34
N LEU A 206 8.89 -2.04 14.41
CA LEU A 206 8.35 -1.94 13.05
C LEU A 206 6.82 -2.06 13.03
N LEU A 207 6.25 -2.94 13.85
CA LEU A 207 4.80 -3.09 13.95
C LEU A 207 4.12 -1.79 14.37
N THR A 208 4.64 -1.13 15.41
CA THR A 208 4.08 0.15 15.91
C THR A 208 4.29 1.30 14.92
N LEU A 209 5.45 1.35 14.26
CA LEU A 209 5.71 2.29 13.17
C LEU A 209 4.67 2.16 12.04
N LEU A 210 4.41 0.93 11.59
CA LEU A 210 3.43 0.66 10.53
C LEU A 210 2.00 0.98 10.96
N HIS A 211 1.62 0.71 12.21
CA HIS A 211 0.31 1.11 12.75
C HIS A 211 0.14 2.62 12.81
N GLY A 212 1.21 3.37 13.10
CA GLY A 212 1.20 4.83 13.11
C GLY A 212 0.94 5.43 11.74
N PHE A 213 1.68 5.01 10.71
CA PHE A 213 1.56 5.55 9.34
C PHE A 213 0.42 4.93 8.52
N HIS A 214 -0.06 3.74 8.91
CA HIS A 214 -1.18 3.06 8.28
C HIS A 214 -2.22 2.61 9.31
N PRO A 215 -3.08 3.52 9.82
CA PRO A 215 -4.05 3.21 10.87
C PRO A 215 -5.04 2.07 10.54
N THR A 216 -5.28 1.80 9.25
CA THR A 216 -6.10 0.67 8.82
C THR A 216 -5.52 -0.69 9.24
N LEU A 217 -4.22 -0.75 9.53
CA LEU A 217 -3.49 -1.94 9.92
C LEU A 217 -3.44 -2.17 11.43
N GLN A 218 -4.04 -1.33 12.27
CA GLN A 218 -3.99 -1.50 13.74
C GLN A 218 -4.36 -2.89 14.26
N LYS A 219 -5.16 -3.65 13.51
CA LYS A 219 -5.58 -5.00 13.86
C LYS A 219 -4.68 -6.10 13.29
N ILE A 220 -3.68 -5.75 12.47
CA ILE A 220 -2.70 -6.71 11.95
C ILE A 220 -1.74 -7.08 13.07
N ARG A 221 -1.46 -8.37 13.22
CA ARG A 221 -0.53 -8.88 14.22
C ARG A 221 0.86 -9.04 13.63
N ALA A 222 1.85 -9.28 14.49
CA ALA A 222 3.23 -9.49 14.07
C ALA A 222 3.36 -10.70 13.14
N GLU A 223 2.73 -11.82 13.49
CA GLU A 223 2.73 -13.04 12.70
C GLU A 223 2.13 -12.84 11.30
N ASP A 224 1.08 -12.02 11.18
CA ASP A 224 0.44 -11.73 9.90
C ASP A 224 1.42 -11.01 8.96
N LEU A 225 2.22 -10.08 9.48
CA LEU A 225 3.25 -9.37 8.68
C LEU A 225 4.34 -10.33 8.20
N THR A 226 4.76 -11.28 9.03
CA THR A 226 5.85 -12.22 8.67
C THR A 226 5.47 -13.20 7.57
N VAL A 227 4.19 -13.53 7.43
CA VAL A 227 3.68 -14.43 6.37
C VAL A 227 3.21 -13.70 5.12
N CYS A 228 3.04 -12.38 5.20
CA CYS A 228 2.62 -11.57 4.05
C CYS A 228 3.77 -11.40 3.05
N LYS A 229 3.44 -11.48 1.75
CA LYS A 229 4.31 -10.94 0.71
C LYS A 229 4.17 -9.42 0.70
N LEU A 230 5.09 -8.74 1.37
CA LEU A 230 5.05 -7.29 1.60
C LEU A 230 5.91 -6.55 0.57
N LEU A 231 5.43 -5.38 0.13
CA LEU A 231 6.26 -4.35 -0.48
C LEU A 231 6.26 -3.10 0.42
N LEU A 232 7.44 -2.69 0.85
CA LEU A 232 7.69 -1.43 1.54
C LEU A 232 8.29 -0.44 0.54
N ILE A 233 7.62 0.70 0.35
CA ILE A 233 8.09 1.78 -0.53
C ILE A 233 8.51 2.96 0.34
N PHE A 234 9.77 3.38 0.23
CA PHE A 234 10.36 4.52 0.93
C PHE A 234 10.54 5.69 -0.02
N ASP A 235 9.53 6.57 -0.11
CA ASP A 235 9.52 7.68 -1.07
C ASP A 235 10.15 8.96 -0.49
N GLY A 236 10.74 9.78 -1.36
CA GLY A 236 11.31 11.08 -0.99
C GLY A 236 12.63 10.99 -0.23
N LEU A 237 13.54 10.08 -0.63
CA LEU A 237 14.87 9.93 0.01
C LEU A 237 15.65 11.24 0.11
N ASP A 238 15.49 12.16 -0.85
CA ASP A 238 16.07 13.50 -0.85
C ASP A 238 15.56 14.41 0.29
N GLU A 239 14.41 14.09 0.88
CA GLU A 239 13.85 14.76 2.05
C GLU A 239 14.27 14.10 3.38
N SER A 240 15.07 13.03 3.35
CA SER A 240 15.48 12.29 4.55
C SER A 240 16.38 13.13 5.47
N ARG A 241 16.09 13.07 6.78
CA ARG A 241 16.96 13.57 7.85
C ARG A 241 17.49 12.43 8.72
N LEU A 242 17.30 11.19 8.27
CA LEU A 242 17.72 9.97 8.95
C LEU A 242 19.18 9.66 8.59
N SER A 243 19.94 9.21 9.58
CA SER A 243 21.33 8.77 9.38
C SER A 243 21.35 7.25 9.32
N LEU A 244 21.29 6.70 8.11
CA LEU A 244 21.30 5.26 7.87
C LEU A 244 22.73 4.72 7.93
N ASP A 245 23.18 4.35 9.12
CA ASP A 245 24.49 3.74 9.33
C ASP A 245 24.45 2.23 9.08
N PHE A 246 24.84 1.81 7.87
CA PHE A 246 24.94 0.40 7.50
C PHE A 246 26.16 -0.32 8.10
N SER A 247 27.08 0.40 8.74
CA SER A 247 28.22 -0.18 9.46
C SER A 247 27.88 -0.58 10.89
N ASN A 248 26.74 -0.10 11.40
CA ASN A 248 26.19 -0.49 12.69
C ASN A 248 25.93 -2.01 12.71
N LYS A 249 26.37 -2.66 13.79
CA LYS A 249 26.27 -4.12 13.97
C LYS A 249 24.99 -4.55 14.72
N GLN A 250 24.11 -3.63 15.08
CA GLN A 250 22.86 -3.96 15.73
C GLN A 250 21.92 -4.68 14.74
N VAL A 251 21.68 -5.95 15.01
CA VAL A 251 20.80 -6.82 14.22
C VAL A 251 19.46 -6.95 14.92
N ILE A 252 18.38 -6.64 14.20
CA ILE A 252 17.00 -6.79 14.65
C ILE A 252 16.25 -7.64 13.63
N SER A 253 15.57 -8.68 14.11
CA SER A 253 14.80 -9.61 13.27
C SER A 253 13.33 -9.72 13.65
N ASP A 254 12.94 -9.29 14.85
CA ASP A 254 11.55 -9.31 15.31
C ASP A 254 10.86 -7.97 15.03
N VAL A 255 9.68 -8.01 14.40
CA VAL A 255 8.89 -6.82 14.07
C VAL A 255 8.31 -6.10 15.30
N THR A 256 8.34 -6.75 16.47
CA THR A 256 7.90 -6.21 17.76
C THR A 256 9.05 -5.64 18.59
N GLU A 257 10.29 -5.90 18.22
CA GLU A 257 11.46 -5.35 18.91
C GLU A 257 11.55 -3.84 18.70
N VAL A 258 11.69 -3.10 19.81
CA VAL A 258 11.72 -1.63 19.82
C VAL A 258 13.14 -1.14 19.57
N SER A 259 13.29 -0.20 18.63
CA SER A 259 14.55 0.45 18.30
C SER A 259 14.34 1.82 17.66
N SER A 260 15.42 2.51 17.33
CA SER A 260 15.36 3.74 16.55
C SER A 260 14.92 3.48 15.11
N VAL A 261 14.27 4.47 14.49
CA VAL A 261 13.85 4.40 13.07
C VAL A 261 15.03 4.08 12.15
N ASN A 262 16.21 4.65 12.39
CA ASN A 262 17.41 4.39 11.58
C ASN A 262 17.79 2.90 11.59
N VAL A 263 17.80 2.28 12.78
CA VAL A 263 18.16 0.87 12.94
C VAL A 263 17.09 -0.03 12.30
N LEU A 264 15.80 0.31 12.43
CA LEU A 264 14.72 -0.42 11.77
C LEU A 264 14.87 -0.41 10.25
N LEU A 265 15.12 0.76 9.65
CA LEU A 265 15.28 0.91 8.20
C LEU A 265 16.53 0.19 7.68
N VAL A 266 17.66 0.29 8.38
CA VAL A 266 18.89 -0.44 8.01
C VAL A 266 18.65 -1.95 8.04
N ASN A 267 18.02 -2.47 9.09
CA ASN A 267 17.74 -3.90 9.21
C ASN A 267 16.70 -4.39 8.19
N LEU A 268 15.73 -3.56 7.82
CA LEU A 268 14.85 -3.83 6.69
C LEU A 268 15.64 -3.94 5.39
N ILE A 269 16.47 -2.94 5.05
CA ILE A 269 17.24 -2.90 3.79
C ILE A 269 18.22 -4.08 3.71
N GLN A 270 18.94 -4.38 4.78
CA GLN A 270 19.86 -5.52 4.87
C GLN A 270 19.16 -6.88 4.86
N GLY A 271 17.86 -6.92 5.15
CA GLY A 271 17.07 -8.15 5.17
C GLY A 271 17.13 -8.93 6.49
N ASN A 272 17.66 -8.34 7.56
CA ASN A 272 17.59 -8.92 8.90
C ASN A 272 16.14 -8.88 9.43
N LEU A 273 15.44 -7.77 9.15
CA LEU A 273 14.03 -7.57 9.48
C LEU A 273 13.17 -7.77 8.24
N LEU A 274 12.13 -8.61 8.35
CA LEU A 274 11.28 -9.02 7.23
C LEU A 274 12.09 -9.45 5.99
N PRO A 275 12.85 -10.57 6.07
CA PRO A 275 13.74 -11.02 4.99
C PRO A 275 13.03 -11.22 3.65
N SER A 276 11.76 -11.61 3.66
CA SER A 276 10.96 -11.84 2.44
C SER A 276 10.28 -10.60 1.87
N ALA A 277 10.34 -9.45 2.55
CA ALA A 277 9.74 -8.21 2.05
C ALA A 277 10.55 -7.63 0.88
N LEU A 278 9.83 -7.13 -0.12
CA LEU A 278 10.39 -6.30 -1.18
C LEU A 278 10.51 -4.86 -0.69
N ILE A 279 11.56 -4.18 -1.12
CA ILE A 279 11.85 -2.79 -0.75
C ILE A 279 12.08 -1.98 -2.00
N TRP A 280 11.34 -0.89 -2.15
CA TRP A 280 11.55 0.11 -3.18
C TRP A 280 11.92 1.44 -2.52
N ILE A 281 13.04 2.03 -2.90
CA ILE A 281 13.51 3.35 -2.48
C ILE A 281 13.53 4.29 -3.70
#